data_AF-A0A1Y1N9V7-F1
#
_entry.id   AF-A0A1Y1N9V7-F1
#
_cell.length_a   1.000
_cell.length_b   1.000
_cell.length_c   1.000
_cell.angle_alpha   90.00
_cell.angle_beta   90.00
_cell.angle_gamma   90.00
#
_symmetry.space_group_name_H-M   'P 1'
#
loop_
_entity.id
_entity.type
_entity.pdbx_description
1 polymer ?
#
loop_
_entity_poly.entity_id
_entity_poly.type
_entity_poly.pdbx_seq_one_letter_code
_entity_poly.pdbx_strand_id
1 'polypeptide(L)'
;WVRDHCPSAKYLLKSDDDVFVNIPRLLKFIKKLNPKKRAIYGRIHKNAKPVRNPKGKHYLPYKEYKDKLLPDFANGPAYLIPVSVVDELYQATLYHQIIRLEDVFLTGIVASNLGIERINNYEFRSEITKLWCLLQRSISIHKVPELKLYEYWEETFYAKK
;
A
#
# COMPACT_ATOMS: atom_id res chain seq x y z
N TRP A 1 -14.91 2.09 -9.26
CA TRP A 1 -14.96 0.61 -9.34
C TRP A 1 -15.33 -0.03 -8.02
N VAL A 2 -14.47 -0.05 -6.98
CA VAL A 2 -14.79 -0.73 -5.70
C VAL A 2 -16.10 -0.25 -5.11
N ARG A 3 -16.32 1.07 -5.07
CA ARG A 3 -17.59 1.69 -4.66
C ARG A 3 -18.80 1.13 -5.41
N ASP A 4 -18.71 1.05 -6.74
CA ASP A 4 -19.88 0.76 -7.60
C ASP A 4 -20.10 -0.74 -7.85
N HIS A 5 -19.04 -1.55 -7.76
CA HIS A 5 -19.06 -2.96 -8.18
C HIS A 5 -18.65 -3.95 -7.07
N CYS A 6 -18.04 -3.49 -5.98
CA CYS A 6 -17.65 -4.35 -4.86
C CYS A 6 -17.88 -3.69 -3.48
N PRO A 7 -19.07 -3.10 -3.22
CA PRO A 7 -19.32 -2.34 -1.98
C PRO A 7 -19.39 -3.23 -0.72
N SER A 8 -19.62 -4.53 -0.89
CA SER A 8 -19.76 -5.47 0.23
C SER A 8 -18.40 -5.99 0.76
N ALA A 9 -17.30 -5.73 0.06
CA ALA A 9 -15.98 -6.09 0.56
C ALA A 9 -15.66 -5.29 1.83
N LYS A 10 -14.91 -5.91 2.75
CA LYS A 10 -14.50 -5.24 4.00
C LYS A 10 -13.21 -4.45 3.83
N TYR A 11 -12.31 -4.96 2.98
CA TYR A 11 -11.00 -4.39 2.72
C TYR A 11 -10.67 -4.50 1.23
N LEU A 12 -9.96 -3.49 0.74
CA LEU A 12 -9.30 -3.42 -0.55
C LEU A 12 -7.80 -3.56 -0.31
N LEU A 13 -7.17 -4.56 -0.93
CA LEU A 13 -5.71 -4.61 -1.05
C LEU A 13 -5.34 -4.11 -2.44
N LYS A 14 -4.52 -3.06 -2.51
CA LYS A 14 -3.80 -2.69 -3.73
C LYS A 14 -2.44 -3.38 -3.72
N SER A 15 -2.03 -3.93 -4.86
CA SER A 15 -0.70 -4.51 -5.07
C SER A 15 -0.18 -4.19 -6.46
N ASP A 16 1.14 -4.06 -6.61
CA ASP A 16 1.81 -4.12 -7.92
C ASP A 16 1.92 -5.58 -8.40
N ASP A 17 2.25 -5.78 -9.67
CA ASP A 17 2.37 -7.08 -10.34
C ASP A 17 3.66 -7.84 -9.98
N ASP A 18 4.70 -7.14 -9.54
CA ASP A 18 5.96 -7.69 -9.06
C ASP A 18 5.99 -7.95 -7.54
N VAL A 19 4.81 -8.10 -6.94
CA VAL A 19 4.63 -8.29 -5.49
C VAL A 19 4.02 -9.65 -5.19
N PHE A 20 4.75 -10.43 -4.40
CA PHE A 20 4.20 -11.63 -3.77
C PHE A 20 3.31 -11.23 -2.58
N VAL A 21 2.09 -11.80 -2.53
CA VAL A 21 1.14 -11.60 -1.41
C VAL A 21 0.90 -12.92 -0.68
N ASN A 22 1.30 -12.98 0.59
CA ASN A 22 1.05 -14.11 1.47
C ASN A 22 -0.40 -14.03 1.99
N ILE A 23 -1.33 -14.64 1.25
CA ILE A 23 -2.76 -14.60 1.57
C ILE A 23 -3.09 -15.14 2.99
N PRO A 24 -2.54 -16.28 3.45
CA PRO A 24 -2.76 -16.73 4.82
C PRO A 24 -2.34 -15.71 5.89
N ARG A 25 -1.20 -15.02 5.69
CA ARG A 25 -0.72 -13.97 6.61
C ARG A 25 -1.61 -12.74 6.56
N LEU A 26 -2.00 -12.30 5.35
CA LEU A 26 -2.92 -11.19 5.13
C LEU A 26 -4.27 -11.42 5.84
N LEU A 27 -4.86 -12.60 5.69
CA LEU A 27 -6.14 -12.93 6.34
C LEU A 27 -6.03 -12.95 7.87
N LYS A 28 -4.91 -13.45 8.42
CA LYS A 28 -4.65 -13.38 9.87
C LYS A 28 -4.52 -11.94 10.37
N PHE A 29 -3.93 -11.06 9.57
CA PHE A 29 -3.84 -9.63 9.88
C PHE A 29 -5.22 -8.96 9.83
N ILE A 30 -5.97 -9.14 8.74
CA ILE A 30 -7.31 -8.55 8.55
C ILE A 30 -8.29 -8.96 9.66
N LYS A 31 -8.24 -10.21 10.14
CA LYS A 31 -9.09 -10.68 11.24
C LYS A 31 -8.95 -9.88 12.54
N LYS A 32 -7.82 -9.18 12.74
CA LYS A 32 -7.55 -8.38 13.94
C LYS A 32 -7.96 -6.90 13.77
N LEU A 33 -8.35 -6.50 12.57
CA LEU A 33 -8.65 -5.11 12.26
C LEU A 33 -10.15 -4.81 12.41
N ASN A 34 -10.47 -3.55 12.69
CA ASN A 34 -11.82 -3.04 12.60
C ASN A 34 -12.07 -2.50 11.18
N PRO A 35 -13.03 -3.05 10.41
CA PRO A 35 -13.30 -2.62 9.03
C PRO A 35 -13.92 -1.22 8.93
N LYS A 36 -14.35 -0.63 10.04
CA LYS A 36 -14.83 0.75 10.12
C LYS A 36 -13.75 1.74 10.55
N LYS A 37 -12.55 1.26 10.93
CA LYS A 37 -11.46 2.15 11.33
C LYS A 37 -11.01 2.96 10.10
N ARG A 38 -10.99 4.30 10.22
CA ARG A 38 -10.51 5.20 9.17
C ARG A 38 -8.99 5.20 9.11
N ALA A 39 -8.40 4.16 8.51
CA ALA A 39 -6.95 4.03 8.41
C ALA A 39 -6.51 3.26 7.16
N ILE A 40 -5.35 3.62 6.61
CA ILE A 40 -4.63 2.89 5.57
C ILE A 40 -3.48 2.13 6.23
N TYR A 41 -3.35 0.85 5.92
CA TYR A 41 -2.33 -0.03 6.49
C TYR A 41 -1.30 -0.41 5.43
N GLY A 42 -0.03 -0.37 5.79
CA GLY A 42 1.05 -0.74 4.89
C GLY A 42 2.40 -0.36 5.46
N ARG A 43 3.43 -0.39 4.62
CA ARG A 43 4.74 0.16 4.97
C ARG A 43 4.66 1.68 4.86
N ILE A 44 4.70 2.41 5.97
CA ILE A 44 4.52 3.87 5.96
C ILE A 44 5.86 4.58 5.85
N HIS A 45 5.97 5.49 4.89
CA HIS A 45 7.06 6.45 4.78
C HIS A 45 6.71 7.71 5.55
N LYS A 46 7.62 8.15 6.42
CA LYS A 46 7.48 9.36 7.23
C LYS A 46 8.56 10.36 6.87
N ASN A 47 8.24 11.65 6.97
CA ASN A 47 9.18 12.75 6.71
C ASN A 47 9.90 12.66 5.35
N ALA A 48 9.25 12.04 4.36
CA ALA A 48 9.85 11.87 3.05
C ALA A 48 9.95 13.21 2.33
N LYS A 49 11.03 13.42 1.58
CA LYS A 49 11.22 14.61 0.75
C LYS A 49 10.87 14.28 -0.70
N PRO A 50 10.16 15.18 -1.42
CA PRO A 50 9.95 15.02 -2.85
C PRO A 50 11.29 14.91 -3.60
N VAL A 51 11.42 13.95 -4.51
CA VAL A 51 12.61 13.83 -5.35
C VAL A 51 12.58 14.95 -6.39
N ARG A 52 13.52 15.89 -6.33
CA ARG A 52 13.55 17.05 -7.25
C ARG A 52 14.47 16.87 -8.46
N ASN A 53 15.20 15.75 -8.54
CA ASN A 53 16.03 15.43 -9.70
C ASN A 53 15.16 14.84 -10.84
N PRO A 54 15.10 15.45 -12.03
CA PRO A 54 14.33 14.96 -13.18
C PRO A 54 14.68 13.55 -13.65
N LYS A 55 15.90 13.06 -13.35
CA LYS A 55 16.35 11.71 -13.69
C LYS A 55 15.92 10.64 -12.67
N GLY A 56 15.33 11.04 -11.53
CA GLY A 56 14.92 10.11 -10.49
C GLY A 56 13.59 9.41 -10.82
N LYS A 57 13.49 8.11 -10.53
CA LYS A 57 12.26 7.31 -10.74
C LYS A 57 11.00 7.97 -10.16
N HIS A 58 11.14 8.60 -8.99
CA HIS A 58 10.04 9.25 -8.28
C HIS A 58 10.10 10.78 -8.37
N TYR A 59 10.68 11.33 -9.45
CA TYR A 59 10.79 12.78 -9.65
C TYR A 59 9.43 13.45 -9.51
N LEU A 60 9.31 14.38 -8.56
CA LEU A 60 8.12 15.20 -8.32
C LEU A 60 8.49 16.69 -8.45
N PRO A 61 8.08 17.37 -9.52
CA PRO A 61 8.46 18.76 -9.76
C PRO A 61 7.74 19.73 -8.81
N TYR A 62 8.34 20.91 -8.57
CA TYR A 62 7.72 21.95 -7.73
C TYR A 62 6.37 22.43 -8.24
N LYS A 63 6.13 22.37 -9.56
CA LYS A 63 4.85 22.73 -10.17
C LYS A 63 3.71 21.78 -9.76
N GLU A 64 4.02 20.52 -9.46
CA GLU A 64 3.03 19.51 -9.01
C GLU A 64 2.91 19.49 -7.50
N TYR A 65 4.00 19.70 -6.76
CA TYR A 65 4.00 19.67 -5.31
C TYR A 65 5.01 20.67 -4.73
N LYS A 66 4.52 21.70 -4.04
CA LYS A 66 5.33 22.84 -3.57
C LYS A 66 6.00 22.60 -2.22
N ASP A 67 5.39 21.79 -1.36
CA ASP A 67 5.88 21.65 0.01
C ASP A 67 7.22 20.91 0.08
N LYS A 68 7.92 21.12 1.20
CA LYS A 68 9.25 20.55 1.45
C LYS A 68 9.19 19.07 1.87
N LEU A 69 8.10 18.67 2.52
CA LEU A 69 7.89 17.33 3.04
C LEU A 69 6.60 16.77 2.45
N LEU A 70 6.62 15.50 2.10
CA LEU A 70 5.42 14.74 1.76
C LEU A 70 4.68 14.38 3.07
N PRO A 71 3.35 14.34 3.05
CA PRO A 71 2.58 13.74 4.15
C PRO A 71 2.95 12.26 4.30
N ASP A 72 2.80 11.70 5.51
CA ASP A 72 2.98 10.26 5.72
C ASP A 72 2.11 9.47 4.72
N PHE A 73 2.71 8.55 3.97
CA PHE A 73 2.04 7.78 2.92
C PHE A 73 2.45 6.29 2.97
N ALA A 74 1.59 5.42 2.46
CA ALA A 74 1.88 4.00 2.35
C ALA A 74 2.71 3.72 1.10
N ASN A 75 3.70 2.85 1.22
CA ASN A 75 4.60 2.48 0.13
C ASN A 75 3.83 1.82 -1.03
N GLY A 76 3.99 2.34 -2.24
CA GLY A 76 3.25 1.94 -3.44
C GLY A 76 3.06 0.44 -3.71
N PRO A 77 4.07 -0.44 -3.55
CA PRO A 77 3.96 -1.86 -3.89
C PRO A 77 2.76 -2.59 -3.28
N ALA A 78 2.41 -2.30 -2.03
CA ALA A 78 1.19 -2.86 -1.45
C ALA A 78 0.71 -2.08 -0.23
N TYR A 79 -0.60 -1.86 -0.17
CA TYR A 79 -1.28 -1.27 0.99
C TYR A 79 -2.74 -1.72 1.05
N LEU A 80 -3.29 -1.74 2.27
CA LEU A 80 -4.63 -2.20 2.58
C LEU A 80 -5.50 -1.03 3.05
N ILE A 81 -6.69 -0.90 2.47
CA ILE A 81 -7.66 0.15 2.75
C ILE A 81 -8.99 -0.49 3.16
N PRO A 82 -9.58 -0.13 4.31
CA PRO A 82 -10.96 -0.48 4.65
C PRO A 82 -11.92 0.11 3.61
N VAL A 83 -12.83 -0.70 3.08
CA VAL A 83 -13.75 -0.24 2.02
C VAL A 83 -14.65 0.90 2.50
N SER A 84 -14.88 1.01 3.82
CA SER A 84 -15.65 2.10 4.41
C SER A 84 -15.08 3.50 4.13
N VAL A 85 -13.79 3.65 3.79
CA VAL A 85 -13.19 4.95 3.46
C VAL A 85 -12.99 5.17 1.96
N VAL A 86 -13.32 4.17 1.12
CA VAL A 86 -13.06 4.24 -0.33
C VAL A 86 -13.90 5.31 -1.01
N ASP A 87 -15.16 5.49 -0.61
CA ASP A 87 -16.01 6.54 -1.19
C ASP A 87 -15.51 7.95 -0.83
N GLU A 88 -15.20 8.22 0.45
CA GLU A 88 -14.67 9.54 0.84
C GLU A 88 -13.33 9.85 0.16
N LEU A 89 -12.43 8.86 0.05
CA LEU A 89 -11.19 8.99 -0.72
C LEU A 89 -11.49 9.34 -2.19
N TYR A 90 -12.39 8.59 -2.83
CA TYR A 90 -12.76 8.84 -4.22
C TYR A 90 -13.33 10.25 -4.41
N GLN A 91 -14.30 10.67 -3.59
CA GLN A 91 -14.88 12.00 -3.69
C GLN A 91 -13.82 13.10 -3.53
N ALA A 92 -12.92 12.96 -2.55
CA ALA A 92 -11.84 13.93 -2.34
C ALA A 92 -10.87 13.99 -3.53
N THR A 93 -10.59 12.86 -4.21
CA THR A 93 -9.72 12.87 -5.39
C THR A 93 -10.29 13.73 -6.54
N LEU A 94 -11.61 13.85 -6.66
CA LEU A 94 -12.27 14.66 -7.70
C LEU A 94 -12.01 16.16 -7.57
N TYR A 95 -11.67 16.62 -6.36
CA TYR A 95 -11.39 18.04 -6.08
C TYR A 95 -9.90 18.35 -5.97
N HIS A 96 -9.04 17.38 -6.24
CA HIS A 96 -7.60 17.54 -6.18
C HIS A 96 -6.94 17.47 -7.55
N GLN A 97 -5.92 18.33 -7.75
CA GLN A 97 -5.01 18.16 -8.86
C GLN A 97 -4.21 16.86 -8.67
N ILE A 98 -4.36 15.94 -9.61
CA ILE A 98 -3.64 14.67 -9.63
C ILE A 98 -2.14 14.94 -9.76
N ILE A 99 -1.35 14.27 -8.92
CA ILE A 99 0.12 14.21 -9.07
C ILE A 99 0.52 12.84 -9.61
N ARG A 100 1.70 12.76 -10.23
CA ARG A 100 2.22 11.54 -10.87
C ARG A 100 2.50 10.35 -9.94
N LEU A 101 2.61 10.58 -8.63
CA LEU A 101 2.91 9.53 -7.65
C LEU A 101 1.60 9.11 -6.96
N GLU A 102 1.02 7.99 -7.40
CA GLU A 102 -0.28 7.51 -6.93
C GLU A 102 -0.33 7.30 -5.42
N ASP A 103 0.69 6.64 -4.86
CA ASP A 103 0.77 6.30 -3.45
C ASP A 103 0.87 7.57 -2.58
N VAL A 104 1.70 8.52 -2.99
CA VAL A 104 1.81 9.85 -2.37
C VAL A 104 0.50 10.63 -2.51
N PHE A 105 -0.14 10.60 -3.68
CA PHE A 105 -1.39 11.30 -3.96
C PHE A 105 -2.53 10.80 -3.07
N LEU A 106 -2.86 9.51 -3.20
CA LEU A 106 -4.04 8.91 -2.58
C LEU A 106 -3.82 8.69 -1.08
N THR A 107 -2.74 8.01 -0.71
CA THR A 107 -2.50 7.57 0.68
C THR A 107 -1.78 8.62 1.52
N GLY A 108 -1.18 9.63 0.89
CA GLY A 108 -0.52 10.76 1.53
C GLY A 108 -1.40 12.00 1.55
N ILE A 109 -1.51 12.68 0.41
CA ILE A 109 -2.16 14.00 0.29
C ILE A 109 -3.65 13.90 0.58
N VAL A 110 -4.39 13.11 -0.19
CA VAL A 110 -5.86 13.01 -0.07
C VAL A 110 -6.24 12.43 1.29
N ALA A 111 -5.60 11.35 1.72
CA ALA A 111 -5.83 10.76 3.04
C ALA A 111 -5.52 11.74 4.19
N SER A 112 -4.49 12.58 4.08
CA SER A 112 -4.19 13.59 5.10
C SER A 112 -5.26 14.68 5.19
N ASN A 113 -5.77 15.13 4.05
CA ASN A 113 -6.82 16.15 4.01
C ASN A 113 -8.14 15.65 4.63
N LEU A 114 -8.40 14.34 4.53
CA LEU A 114 -9.55 13.69 5.16
C LEU A 114 -9.31 13.26 6.63
N GLY A 115 -8.08 13.40 7.13
CA GLY A 115 -7.71 12.94 8.48
C GLY A 115 -7.73 11.40 8.62
N ILE A 116 -7.51 10.66 7.54
CA ILE A 116 -7.41 9.20 7.55
C ILE A 116 -6.02 8.78 8.05
N GLU A 117 -5.96 7.93 9.07
CA GLU A 117 -4.69 7.51 9.69
C GLU A 117 -3.84 6.64 8.75
N ARG A 118 -2.51 6.70 8.91
CA ARG A 118 -1.58 5.77 8.27
C ARG A 118 -0.96 4.88 9.34
N ILE A 119 -1.25 3.58 9.29
CA ILE A 119 -0.77 2.61 10.26
C ILE A 119 0.37 1.80 9.66
N ASN A 120 1.55 1.95 10.26
CA ASN A 120 2.74 1.23 9.83
C ASN A 120 2.69 -0.25 10.19
N ASN A 121 2.94 -1.09 9.19
CA ASN A 121 3.06 -2.53 9.31
C ASN A 121 4.31 -3.01 8.56
N TYR A 122 5.27 -3.54 9.32
CA TYR A 122 6.55 -4.04 8.82
C TYR A 122 6.43 -5.35 8.02
N GLU A 123 5.27 -6.01 8.07
CA GLU A 123 4.99 -7.21 7.28
C GLU A 123 4.75 -6.90 5.79
N PHE A 124 4.49 -5.63 5.44
CA PHE A 124 4.51 -5.16 4.05
C PHE A 124 5.96 -4.82 3.68
N ARG A 125 6.65 -5.70 2.96
CA ARG A 125 8.08 -5.54 2.67
C ARG A 125 8.33 -4.96 1.29
N SER A 126 9.25 -4.00 1.23
CA SER A 126 9.67 -3.33 -0.01
C SER A 126 10.82 -4.04 -0.73
N GLU A 127 11.40 -5.07 -0.11
CA GLU A 127 12.60 -5.77 -0.58
C GLU A 127 12.43 -7.28 -0.50
N ILE A 128 12.98 -7.96 -1.51
CA ILE A 128 13.04 -9.42 -1.60
C ILE A 128 13.79 -10.01 -0.40
N THR A 129 13.38 -11.19 0.03
CA THR A 129 14.08 -11.96 1.05
C THR A 129 14.10 -13.42 0.66
N LYS A 130 15.27 -14.05 0.79
CA LYS A 130 15.42 -15.50 0.66
C LYS A 130 15.29 -16.23 2.00
N LEU A 131 15.12 -15.48 3.11
CA LEU A 131 15.01 -16.10 4.41
C LEU A 131 13.58 -16.62 4.58
N TRP A 132 13.45 -17.94 4.63
CA TRP A 132 12.20 -18.67 4.87
C TRP A 132 11.31 -18.03 5.96
N CYS A 133 11.90 -17.73 7.13
CA CYS A 133 11.15 -17.16 8.25
C CYS A 133 10.55 -15.78 7.91
N LEU A 134 11.26 -14.96 7.12
CA LEU A 134 10.73 -13.68 6.67
C LEU A 134 9.68 -13.87 5.58
N LEU A 135 9.85 -14.85 4.69
CA LEU A 135 8.84 -15.20 3.70
C LEU A 135 7.49 -15.55 4.36
N GLN A 136 7.51 -16.37 5.40
CA GLN A 136 6.30 -16.78 6.14
C GLN A 136 5.67 -15.66 6.99
N ARG A 137 6.47 -14.71 7.49
CA ARG A 137 6.02 -13.63 8.38
C ARG A 137 5.58 -12.37 7.65
N SER A 138 5.88 -12.26 6.36
CA SER A 138 5.53 -11.09 5.54
C SER A 138 4.12 -11.24 4.97
N ILE A 139 3.37 -10.14 4.91
CA ILE A 139 2.10 -10.02 4.18
C ILE A 139 2.38 -9.83 2.70
N SER A 140 3.36 -8.97 2.35
CA SER A 140 3.77 -8.74 0.98
C SER A 140 5.28 -8.62 0.85
N ILE A 141 5.81 -9.00 -0.31
CA ILE A 141 7.23 -8.89 -0.66
C ILE A 141 7.31 -8.37 -2.09
N HIS A 142 7.93 -7.21 -2.27
CA HIS A 142 8.10 -6.54 -3.57
C HIS A 142 9.36 -6.99 -4.32
N LYS A 143 9.36 -6.79 -5.64
CA LYS A 143 10.41 -7.20 -6.59
C LYS A 143 10.65 -8.71 -6.62
N VAL A 144 9.59 -9.49 -6.47
CA VAL A 144 9.68 -10.94 -6.66
C VAL A 144 9.56 -11.20 -8.17
N PRO A 145 10.56 -11.82 -8.81
CA PRO A 145 10.47 -12.16 -10.22
C PRO A 145 9.22 -13.01 -10.48
N GLU A 146 8.54 -12.80 -11.60
CA GLU A 146 7.31 -13.51 -11.96
C GLU A 146 7.46 -15.04 -11.82
N LEU A 147 8.58 -15.58 -12.32
CA LEU A 147 8.91 -17.01 -12.23
C LEU A 147 9.08 -17.53 -10.80
N LYS A 148 9.28 -16.64 -9.81
CA LYS A 148 9.44 -16.96 -8.39
C LYS A 148 8.15 -16.78 -7.57
N LEU A 149 7.12 -16.13 -8.13
CA LEU A 149 5.85 -15.93 -7.41
C LEU A 149 5.20 -17.27 -7.04
N TYR A 150 5.21 -18.23 -7.97
CA TYR A 150 4.67 -19.57 -7.73
C TYR A 150 5.47 -20.34 -6.68
N GLU A 151 6.81 -20.28 -6.71
CA GLU A 151 7.66 -20.91 -5.70
C GLU A 151 7.38 -20.34 -4.30
N TYR A 152 7.25 -19.01 -4.18
CA TYR A 152 6.93 -18.35 -2.90
C TYR A 152 5.53 -18.75 -2.41
N TRP A 153 4.59 -18.94 -3.32
CA TRP A 153 3.26 -19.44 -3.00
C TRP A 153 3.35 -20.87 -2.43
N GLU A 154 4.07 -21.78 -3.09
CA GLU A 154 4.22 -23.15 -2.58
C GLU A 154 4.89 -23.18 -1.21
N GLU A 155 5.96 -22.40 -1.04
CA GLU A 155 6.72 -22.26 0.22
C GLU A 155 5.94 -21.61 1.36
N THR A 156 4.83 -20.92 1.10
CA THR A 156 4.05 -20.26 2.16
C THR A 156 2.70 -20.92 2.41
N PHE A 157 2.12 -21.51 1.37
CA PHE A 157 0.79 -22.11 1.42
C PHE A 157 0.86 -23.60 1.78
N TYR A 158 1.82 -24.34 1.23
CA TYR A 158 1.96 -25.79 1.42
C TYR A 158 3.08 -26.19 2.37
N ALA A 159 3.90 -25.23 2.81
CA ALA A 159 4.86 -25.43 3.88
C ALA A 159 4.18 -26.04 5.10
N LYS A 160 4.53 -27.30 5.36
CA LYS A 160 3.99 -28.12 6.45
C LYS A 160 3.88 -27.31 7.74
N LYS A 161 2.68 -27.34 8.33
CA LYS A 161 2.46 -27.01 9.74
C LYS A 161 3.35 -27.88 10.63
#